data_AF-A0A3D3EXL9-F1
#
_entry.id   AF-A0A3D3EXL9-F1
#
_cell.length_a   1.000
_cell.length_b   1.000
_cell.length_c   1.000
_cell.angle_alpha   90.00
_cell.angle_beta   90.00
_cell.angle_gamma   90.00
#
_symmetry.space_group_name_H-M   'P 1'
#
loop_
_entity.id
_entity.type
_entity.pdbx_description
1 polymer ?
#
loop_
_entity_poly.entity_id
_entity_poly.type
_entity_poly.pdbx_seq_one_letter_code
_entity_poly.pdbx_strand_id
1 'polypeptide(L)' 'MKKILWIGSLLLWLLCLGAQEADRQKFRLIHADRMYMNNQQTAQILDLNGNVHFFYGDTEFQSDRALILDTQKIARL' A
#
# COMPACT_ATOMS: atom_id res chain seq x y z
N MET A 1 7.27 33.40 -33.28
CA MET A 1 6.52 33.06 -32.04
C MET A 1 6.22 31.54 -31.95
N LYS A 2 7.19 30.66 -32.27
CA LYS A 2 7.00 29.19 -32.30
C LYS A 2 7.74 28.43 -31.19
N LYS A 3 8.74 29.05 -30.55
CA LYS A 3 9.62 28.42 -29.54
C LYS A 3 8.94 28.23 -28.18
N ILE A 4 7.95 29.07 -27.85
CA ILE A 4 7.21 29.02 -26.58
C ILE A 4 6.27 27.79 -26.51
N LEU A 5 5.73 27.35 -27.66
CA LEU A 5 4.85 26.18 -27.72
C LEU A 5 5.57 24.86 -27.38
N TRP A 6 6.86 24.76 -27.68
CA TRP A 6 7.66 23.55 -27.41
C TRP A 6 8.02 23.41 -25.92
N ILE A 7 8.23 24.54 -25.24
CA ILE A 7 8.57 24.56 -23.81
C ILE A 7 7.36 24.13 -22.97
N GLY A 8 6.14 24.55 -23.35
CA GLY A 8 4.92 24.11 -22.68
C GLY A 8 4.67 22.60 -22.79
N SER A 9 4.96 22.01 -23.95
CA SER A 9 4.82 20.57 -24.18
C SER A 9 5.84 19.74 -23.39
N LEU A 10 7.07 20.23 -23.24
CA LEU A 10 8.11 19.56 -22.46
C LEU A 10 7.77 19.57 -20.97
N LEU A 11 7.23 20.69 -20.47
CA LEU A 11 6.84 20.87 -19.08
C LEU A 11 5.63 19.99 -18.72
N LEU A 12 4.69 19.81 -19.66
CA LEU A 12 3.57 18.87 -19.51
C LEU A 12 4.03 17.41 -19.44
N TRP A 13 5.07 17.04 -20.21
CA TRP A 13 5.62 15.68 -20.21
C TRP A 13 6.38 15.35 -18.93
N LEU A 14 7.07 16.34 -18.34
CA LEU A 14 7.74 16.21 -17.05
C LEU A 14 6.76 16.00 -15.88
N LEU A 15 5.56 16.59 -15.93
CA LEU A 15 4.53 16.38 -14.90
C LEU A 15 3.98 14.94 -14.89
N CYS A 16 3.91 14.28 -16.05
CA CYS A 16 3.48 12.89 -16.15
C CYS A 16 4.50 11.89 -15.57
N LEU A 17 5.78 12.24 -15.52
CA LEU A 17 6.83 11.40 -14.94
C LEU A 17 6.82 11.42 -13.40
N GLY A 18 6.21 12.43 -12.79
CA GLY A 18 6.05 12.57 -11.34
C GLY A 18 4.83 11.81 -10.77
N ALA A 19 3.98 11.25 -11.63
CA ALA A 19 2.96 10.28 -11.23
C ALA A 19 3.63 8.92 -10.96
N GLN A 20 4.55 8.92 -9.99
CA GLN A 20 5.14 7.69 -9.49
C GLN A 20 3.99 6.82 -8.99
N GLU A 21 3.93 5.59 -9.51
CA GLU A 21 2.93 4.58 -9.17
C GLU A 21 2.64 4.66 -7.67
N ALA A 22 1.37 4.82 -7.31
CA ALA A 22 0.95 4.84 -5.91
C ALA A 22 1.52 3.57 -5.26
N ASP A 23 2.64 3.73 -4.54
CA ASP A 23 3.40 2.62 -4.00
C ASP A 23 2.41 1.86 -3.16
N ARG A 24 2.14 0.63 -3.58
CA ARG A 24 1.08 -0.21 -3.06
C ARG A 24 1.46 -0.44 -1.60
N GLN A 25 0.90 0.39 -0.72
CA GLN A 25 1.38 0.62 0.65
C GLN A 25 1.73 -0.71 1.29
N LYS A 26 3.03 -0.98 1.45
CA LYS A 26 3.49 -2.29 1.90
C LYS A 26 3.22 -2.43 3.39
N PHE A 27 2.53 -3.51 3.75
CA PHE A 27 2.34 -3.88 5.14
C PHE A 27 3.67 -4.38 5.74
N ARG A 28 4.07 -3.82 6.90
CA ARG A 28 5.24 -4.25 7.66
C ARG A 28 4.88 -4.37 9.14
N LEU A 29 4.85 -5.59 9.67
CA LEU A 29 4.65 -5.81 11.10
C LEU A 29 5.95 -5.54 11.87
N ILE A 30 5.87 -4.76 12.94
CA ILE A 30 6.98 -4.53 13.88
C ILE A 30 6.87 -5.48 15.07
N HIS A 31 5.70 -5.53 15.71
CA HIS A 31 5.45 -6.38 16.88
C HIS A 31 3.96 -6.74 17.01
N ALA A 32 3.71 -7.92 17.55
CA ALA A 32 2.43 -8.33 18.11
C ALA A 32 2.68 -9.51 19.06
N ASP A 33 1.96 -9.59 20.18
CA ASP A 33 2.15 -10.70 21.12
C ASP A 33 1.64 -12.01 20.54
N ARG A 34 0.55 -11.95 19.75
CA ARG A 34 -0.03 -13.10 19.06
C ARG A 34 -0.43 -12.74 17.63
N MET A 35 -0.15 -13.66 16.71
CA MET A 35 -0.49 -13.57 15.29
C MET A 35 -1.18 -14.86 14.85
N TYR A 36 -2.33 -14.74 14.21
CA TYR A 36 -3.05 -15.85 13.58
C TYR A 36 -3.31 -15.53 12.10
N MET A 37 -2.91 -16.46 11.22
CA MET A 37 -3.19 -16.37 9.79
C MET A 37 -4.33 -17.33 9.43
N ASN A 38 -5.36 -16.82 8.78
CA ASN A 38 -6.44 -17.62 8.22
C ASN A 38 -6.49 -17.40 6.70
N ASN A 39 -6.11 -18.44 5.96
CA ASN A 39 -6.19 -18.45 4.51
C ASN A 39 -7.58 -18.98 4.11
N GLN A 40 -8.47 -18.09 3.70
CA GLN A 40 -9.73 -18.45 3.07
C GLN A 40 -9.55 -18.51 1.54
N GLN A 41 -10.48 -19.16 0.86
CA GLN A 41 -10.42 -19.34 -0.61
C GLN A 41 -10.37 -18.02 -1.39
N THR A 42 -10.82 -16.91 -0.80
CA THR A 42 -10.95 -15.60 -1.44
C THR A 42 -10.12 -14.49 -0.77
N ALA A 43 -9.63 -14.72 0.45
CA ALA A 43 -8.90 -13.71 1.21
C ALA A 43 -7.95 -14.36 2.22
N GLN A 44 -6.84 -13.69 2.47
CA GLN A 44 -5.94 -13.97 3.58
C GLN A 44 -6.25 -12.98 4.72
N ILE A 45 -6.54 -13.52 5.90
CA ILE A 45 -6.87 -12.73 7.09
C ILE A 45 -5.73 -12.92 8.08
N LEU A 46 -5.14 -11.81 8.54
CA LEU A 46 -4.13 -11.78 9.60
C LEU A 46 -4.72 -11.10 10.83
N ASP A 47 -4.87 -11.86 11.91
CA ASP A 47 -5.38 -11.40 13.19
C ASP A 47 -4.22 -11.20 14.17
N LEU A 48 -4.04 -9.96 14.63
CA LEU A 48 -2.97 -9.53 15.53
C LEU A 48 -3.59 -9.15 16.88
N ASN A 49 -3.06 -9.71 17.97
CA ASN A 49 -3.57 -9.47 19.33
C ASN A 49 -2.43 -9.23 20.32
N GLY A 50 -2.59 -8.18 21.14
CA GLY A 50 -1.66 -7.77 22.19
C GLY A 50 -0.49 -6.94 21.64
N ASN A 51 -0.33 -5.72 22.19
CA ASN A 51 0.75 -4.78 21.87
C ASN A 51 1.09 -4.71 20.37
N VAL A 52 0.07 -4.53 19.54
CA VAL A 52 0.21 -4.58 18.09
C VAL A 52 0.84 -3.28 17.60
N HIS A 53 1.92 -3.40 16.84
CA HIS A 53 2.61 -2.29 16.20
C HIS A 53 3.01 -2.68 14.77
N PHE A 54 2.50 -1.95 13.79
CA PHE A 54 2.84 -2.16 12.37
C PHE A 54 2.85 -0.86 11.58
N PHE A 55 3.44 -0.91 10.39
CA PHE A 55 3.38 0.13 9.38
C PHE A 55 2.55 -0.33 8.19
N TYR A 56 1.81 0.61 7.61
CA TYR A 56 1.20 0.47 6.29
C TYR A 56 1.66 1.64 5.42
N GLY A 57 2.61 1.37 4.52
CA GLY A 57 3.35 2.43 3.85
C GLY A 57 4.21 3.23 4.83
N ASP A 58 3.96 4.53 4.93
CA ASP A 58 4.66 5.46 5.85
C ASP A 58 3.85 5.75 7.12
N THR A 59 2.67 5.15 7.27
CA THR A 59 1.81 5.35 8.43
C THR A 59 2.08 4.29 9.49
N GLU A 60 2.31 4.73 10.72
CA GLU A 60 2.48 3.89 11.90
C GLU A 60 1.14 3.65 12.60
N PHE A 61 0.92 2.42 13.06
CA PHE A 61 -0.25 2.02 13.82
C PHE A 61 0.16 1.29 15.10
N GLN A 62 -0.45 1.68 16.21
CA GLN A 62 -0.32 1.01 17.50
C GLN A 62 -1.72 0.73 18.07
N SER A 63 -1.97 -0.51 18.48
CA SER A 63 -3.28 -0.92 19.01
C SER A 63 -3.20 -2.18 19.88
N ASP A 64 -4.25 -2.46 20.65
CA ASP A 64 -4.36 -3.75 21.36
C ASP A 64 -4.67 -4.92 20.42
N ARG A 65 -5.36 -4.65 19.30
CA ARG A 65 -5.73 -5.63 18.27
C ARG A 65 -5.75 -5.00 16.89
N ALA A 66 -5.44 -5.78 15.85
CA ALA A 66 -5.61 -5.37 14.46
C ALA A 66 -5.98 -6.56 13.57
N LEU A 67 -6.84 -6.31 12.58
CA LEU A 67 -7.23 -7.29 11.58
C LEU A 67 -6.79 -6.79 10.19
N ILE A 68 -5.90 -7.52 9.54
CA ILE A 68 -5.43 -7.19 8.19
C ILE A 68 -6.11 -8.15 7.20
N LEU A 69 -6.79 -7.57 6.22
CA LEU A 69 -7.51 -8.30 5.17
C LEU A 69 -6.76 -8.13 3.86
N ASP A 70 -6.05 -9.16 3.42
CA ASP A 70 -5.44 -9.19 2.10
C ASP A 70 -6.36 -9.95 1.14
N THR A 71 -7.01 -9.21 0.25
CA THR A 71 -7.81 -9.82 -0.82
C THR A 71 -6.85 -10.37 -1.86
N GLN A 72 -6.77 -11.70 -1.99
CA GLN A 72 -6.03 -12.29 -3.08
C GLN A 72 -6.64 -11.75 -4.38
N LYS A 73 -5.83 -11.08 -5.21
CA LYS A 73 -6.23 -10.72 -6.57
C LYS A 73 -6.68 -12.02 -7.23
N ILE A 74 -7.99 -12.20 -7.37
CA ILE A 74 -8.55 -13.24 -8.21
C ILE A 74 -7.95 -12.94 -9.58
N ALA A 75 -7.01 -13.76 -10.04
CA ALA A 75 -6.51 -13.67 -11.39
C ALA A 75 -7.72 -13.90 -12.30
N ARG A 76 -8.31 -12.81 -12.79
CA ARG A 76 -9.29 -12.90 -13.87
C ARG A 76 -8.50 -13.38 -15.07
N LEU A 77 -8.67 -14.68 -15.38
CA LEU A 77 -8.26 -15.29 -16.64
C LEU A 77 -8.98 -14.59 -17.81
#